data_AF-A0A382XVG3-F1
#
_entry.id   AF-A0A382XVG3-F1
#
_cell.length_a   1.000
_cell.length_b   1.000
_cell.length_c   1.000
_cell.angle_alpha   90.00
_cell.angle_beta   90.00
_cell.angle_gamma   90.00
#
_symmetry.space_group_name_H-M   'P 1'
#
loop_
_entity.id
_entity.type
_entity.pdbx_description
1 polymer ?
#
loop_
_entity_poly.entity_id
_entity_poly.type
_entity_poly.pdbx_seq_one_letter_code
_entity_poly.pdbx_strand_id
1 'polypeptide(L)'
;STTLGMGVMGYGMKDWGSFFTPRQLVTHTKLLKILRSVRTQEIPNLSDEEVSAVHILLAFCMSRFVDKNANLCLWNSQAVNIEHVMSQNHLNPVWSYVEGNPIGGWTADWEVVSSFIPAVLERRAKAASSKPVHVHNWSAFDIPLEENSIDCVHIDPPYYDSVPYADLSDFFIVWLKRLLFDDYPEMLKGLSPKEDECIRDEVRGKTTTDYEDMMAKALGEIHRVLHDDGILCLVFASKSWKAWEALLSSLVRSNFTIETSWPIQTE
;
A
#
# COMPACT_ATOMS: atom_id res chain seq x y z
N SER A 1 -10.47 -6.57 -13.70
CA SER A 1 -10.72 -5.14 -13.50
C SER A 1 -9.65 -4.35 -14.21
N THR A 2 -10.01 -3.17 -14.66
CA THR A 2 -9.22 -2.27 -15.51
C THR A 2 -8.19 -1.49 -14.69
N THR A 3 -7.13 -1.05 -15.34
CA THR A 3 -6.02 -0.22 -14.81
C THR A 3 -6.27 1.27 -14.97
N LEU A 4 -7.55 1.67 -14.90
CA LEU A 4 -7.99 3.03 -15.20
C LEU A 4 -7.32 4.02 -14.22
N GLY A 5 -6.88 5.20 -14.71
CA GLY A 5 -6.29 6.25 -13.86
C GLY A 5 -4.76 6.25 -13.75
N MET A 6 -4.07 5.17 -14.15
CA MET A 6 -2.61 5.06 -13.92
C MET A 6 -1.74 5.49 -15.10
N GLY A 7 -2.29 6.07 -16.16
CA GLY A 7 -1.55 6.46 -17.38
C GLY A 7 -0.99 5.30 -18.23
N VAL A 8 -0.96 4.08 -17.70
CA VAL A 8 -0.40 2.88 -18.35
C VAL A 8 -1.28 2.30 -19.47
N MET A 9 -2.57 2.65 -19.51
CA MET A 9 -3.49 2.14 -20.53
C MET A 9 -3.07 2.54 -21.95
N GLY A 10 -2.49 3.73 -22.12
CA GLY A 10 -1.94 4.20 -23.39
C GLY A 10 -0.79 3.33 -23.92
N TYR A 11 -0.19 2.52 -23.05
CA TYR A 11 0.92 1.59 -23.36
C TYR A 11 0.44 0.15 -23.50
N GLY A 12 -0.87 -0.08 -23.63
CA GLY A 12 -1.46 -1.41 -23.85
C GLY A 12 -1.71 -2.20 -22.56
N MET A 13 -1.43 -1.61 -21.39
CA MET A 13 -1.68 -2.27 -20.10
C MET A 13 -3.11 -2.07 -19.64
N LYS A 14 -4.04 -2.90 -20.15
CA LYS A 14 -5.50 -2.74 -19.96
C LYS A 14 -6.07 -3.51 -18.77
N ASP A 15 -5.35 -4.53 -18.31
CA ASP A 15 -5.74 -5.38 -17.19
C ASP A 15 -4.50 -5.81 -16.38
N TRP A 16 -4.72 -6.36 -15.18
CA TRP A 16 -3.61 -6.75 -14.32
C TRP A 16 -2.71 -7.86 -14.87
N GLY A 17 -3.19 -8.66 -15.84
CA GLY A 17 -2.37 -9.67 -16.51
C GLY A 17 -1.38 -9.05 -17.50
N SER A 18 -1.72 -7.91 -18.10
CA SER A 18 -0.89 -7.22 -19.10
C SER A 18 0.42 -6.61 -18.55
N PHE A 19 0.57 -6.52 -17.23
CA PHE A 19 1.85 -6.15 -16.59
C PHE A 19 2.89 -7.27 -16.60
N PHE A 20 2.56 -8.45 -17.11
CA PHE A 20 3.44 -9.61 -17.08
C PHE A 20 3.54 -10.25 -18.46
N THR A 21 4.71 -10.79 -18.80
CA THR A 21 4.85 -11.58 -20.02
C THR A 21 4.10 -12.91 -19.87
N PRO A 22 3.71 -13.57 -20.98
CA PRO A 22 3.14 -14.92 -20.89
C PRO A 22 4.04 -15.91 -20.13
N ARG A 23 5.37 -15.75 -20.21
CA ARG A 23 6.33 -16.58 -19.47
C ARG A 23 6.28 -16.31 -17.97
N GLN A 24 6.32 -15.04 -17.57
CA GLN A 24 6.17 -14.63 -16.17
C GLN A 24 4.86 -15.16 -15.58
N LEU A 25 3.73 -15.02 -16.29
CA LEU A 25 2.44 -15.52 -15.85
C LEU A 25 2.42 -17.03 -15.61
N VAL A 26 3.10 -17.83 -16.44
CA VAL A 26 3.23 -19.28 -16.22
C VAL A 26 4.02 -19.55 -14.94
N THR A 27 5.14 -18.86 -14.73
CA THR A 27 5.93 -18.97 -13.49
C THR A 27 5.10 -18.59 -12.27
N HIS A 28 4.43 -17.43 -12.30
CA HIS A 28 3.64 -16.90 -11.19
C HIS A 28 2.48 -17.83 -10.85
N THR A 29 1.82 -18.40 -11.87
CA THR A 29 0.73 -19.36 -11.66
C THR A 29 1.23 -20.67 -11.06
N LYS A 30 2.41 -21.16 -11.48
CA LYS A 30 3.03 -22.34 -10.84
C LYS A 30 3.39 -22.07 -9.39
N LEU A 31 4.02 -20.94 -9.12
CA LEU A 31 4.36 -20.51 -7.77
C LEU A 31 3.11 -20.37 -6.88
N LEU A 32 2.06 -19.71 -7.37
CA LEU A 32 0.77 -19.64 -6.69
C LEU A 32 0.22 -21.03 -6.33
N LYS A 33 0.29 -22.01 -7.25
CA LYS A 33 -0.15 -23.39 -6.97
C LYS A 33 0.67 -24.04 -5.85
N ILE A 34 1.99 -23.83 -5.86
CA ILE A 34 2.89 -24.32 -4.80
C ILE A 34 2.51 -23.69 -3.47
N LEU A 35 2.40 -22.36 -3.40
CA LEU A 35 2.06 -21.63 -2.17
C LEU A 35 0.68 -22.04 -1.63
N ARG A 36 -0.31 -22.24 -2.51
CA ARG A 36 -1.63 -22.76 -2.09
C ARG A 36 -1.57 -24.21 -1.60
N SER A 37 -0.65 -25.03 -2.10
CA SER A 37 -0.49 -26.41 -1.62
C SER A 37 0.09 -26.46 -0.22
N VAL A 38 0.99 -25.52 0.13
CA VAL A 38 1.53 -25.37 1.50
C VAL A 38 0.41 -25.14 2.50
N ARG A 39 -0.66 -24.45 2.10
CA ARG A 39 -1.82 -24.20 2.98
C ARG A 39 -2.56 -25.45 3.45
N THR A 40 -2.49 -26.52 2.66
CA THR A 40 -3.09 -27.81 3.00
C THR A 40 -2.13 -28.76 3.70
N GLN A 41 -0.86 -28.36 3.87
CA GLN A 41 0.15 -29.18 4.52
C GLN A 41 0.16 -28.92 6.01
N GLU A 42 0.33 -29.99 6.78
CA GLU A 42 0.60 -29.88 8.21
C GLU A 42 2.04 -29.38 8.40
N ILE A 43 2.19 -28.27 9.12
CA ILE A 43 3.50 -27.72 9.47
C ILE A 43 3.78 -28.10 10.93
N PRO A 44 4.72 -29.04 11.19
CA PRO A 44 4.94 -29.52 12.55
C PRO A 44 5.40 -28.41 13.48
N ASN A 45 4.95 -28.48 14.74
CA ASN A 45 5.32 -27.56 15.83
C ASN A 45 4.81 -26.11 15.70
N LEU A 46 3.82 -25.85 14.83
CA LEU A 46 3.13 -24.55 14.78
C LEU A 46 1.67 -24.71 15.21
N SER A 47 1.17 -23.71 15.93
CA SER A 47 -0.26 -23.53 16.18
C SER A 47 -1.01 -23.09 14.92
N ASP A 48 -2.33 -23.22 14.90
CA ASP A 48 -3.17 -22.78 13.78
C ASP A 48 -2.99 -21.28 13.47
N GLU A 49 -2.78 -20.46 14.51
CA GLU A 49 -2.49 -19.03 14.37
C GLU A 49 -1.14 -18.79 13.69
N GLU A 50 -0.10 -19.50 14.10
CA GLU A 50 1.23 -19.41 13.48
C GLU A 50 1.22 -19.89 12.03
N VAL A 51 0.46 -20.95 11.72
CA VAL A 51 0.26 -21.43 10.35
C VAL A 51 -0.43 -20.36 9.48
N SER A 52 -1.48 -19.71 10.00
CA SER A 52 -2.14 -18.59 9.33
C SER A 52 -1.18 -17.42 9.07
N ALA A 53 -0.36 -17.08 10.07
CA ALA A 53 0.67 -16.06 9.93
C ALA A 53 1.69 -16.42 8.84
N VAL A 54 2.16 -17.67 8.78
CA VAL A 54 3.05 -18.16 7.72
C VAL A 54 2.43 -17.98 6.33
N HIS A 55 1.13 -18.23 6.16
CA HIS A 55 0.46 -18.01 4.86
C HIS A 55 0.42 -16.54 4.46
N ILE A 56 0.17 -15.63 5.40
CA ILE A 56 0.26 -14.17 5.16
C ILE A 56 1.67 -13.79 4.73
N LEU A 57 2.70 -14.28 5.43
CA LEU A 57 4.10 -13.99 5.12
C LEU A 57 4.50 -14.52 3.73
N LEU A 58 4.03 -15.71 3.35
CA LEU A 58 4.23 -16.25 1.99
C LEU A 58 3.52 -15.40 0.92
N ALA A 59 2.35 -14.86 1.23
CA ALA A 59 1.67 -13.91 0.34
C ALA A 59 2.44 -12.59 0.20
N PHE A 60 3.10 -12.11 1.25
CA PHE A 60 4.00 -10.96 1.16
C PHE A 60 5.26 -11.28 0.33
N CYS A 61 5.81 -12.48 0.43
CA CYS A 61 6.86 -12.94 -0.48
C CYS A 61 6.39 -12.89 -1.94
N MET A 62 5.15 -13.31 -2.23
CA MET A 62 4.56 -13.20 -3.56
C MET A 62 4.47 -11.74 -4.04
N SER A 63 4.01 -10.81 -3.19
CA SER A 63 3.98 -9.38 -3.51
C SER A 63 5.36 -8.84 -3.89
N ARG A 64 6.39 -9.15 -3.08
CA ARG A 64 7.76 -8.74 -3.39
C ARG A 64 8.30 -9.38 -4.68
N PHE A 65 7.90 -10.62 -4.95
CA PHE A 65 8.34 -11.34 -6.14
C PHE A 65 7.78 -10.72 -7.41
N VAL A 66 6.47 -10.41 -7.46
CA VAL A 66 5.87 -9.75 -8.63
C VAL A 66 6.37 -8.32 -8.82
N ASP A 67 6.74 -7.63 -7.74
CA ASP A 67 7.36 -6.29 -7.78
C ASP A 67 8.77 -6.29 -8.42
N LYS A 68 9.44 -7.45 -8.47
CA LYS A 68 10.74 -7.65 -9.15
C LYS A 68 10.63 -8.51 -10.41
N ASN A 69 9.42 -8.91 -10.81
CA ASN A 69 9.17 -9.80 -11.93
C ASN A 69 7.95 -9.35 -12.74
N ALA A 70 7.99 -8.12 -13.26
CA ALA A 70 6.94 -7.57 -14.12
C ALA A 70 7.53 -6.83 -15.34
N ASN A 71 6.69 -6.54 -16.32
CA ASN A 71 6.99 -5.76 -17.54
C ASN A 71 7.34 -4.30 -17.27
N LEU A 72 7.40 -3.89 -15.99
CA LEU A 72 7.78 -2.54 -15.55
C LEU A 72 9.14 -2.50 -14.85
N CYS A 73 9.78 -3.66 -14.64
CA CYS A 73 11.08 -3.74 -13.96
C CYS A 73 12.21 -3.18 -14.84
N LEU A 74 13.02 -2.29 -14.27
CA LEU A 74 14.13 -1.63 -14.97
C LEU A 74 15.48 -2.26 -14.62
N TRP A 75 16.45 -2.10 -15.52
CA TRP A 75 17.85 -2.37 -15.19
C TRP A 75 18.46 -1.17 -14.48
N ASN A 76 18.97 -1.36 -13.26
CA ASN A 76 19.80 -0.38 -12.58
C ASN A 76 21.27 -0.71 -12.84
N SER A 77 21.91 0.04 -13.73
CA SER A 77 23.32 -0.15 -14.09
C SER A 77 24.30 0.26 -12.98
N GLN A 78 23.90 1.17 -12.08
CA GLN A 78 24.75 1.64 -10.99
C GLN A 78 24.83 0.60 -9.87
N ALA A 79 23.67 0.09 -9.44
CA ALA A 79 23.59 -0.95 -8.43
C ALA A 79 23.83 -2.35 -9.00
N VAL A 80 23.88 -2.47 -10.33
CA VAL A 80 23.93 -3.74 -11.08
C VAL A 80 22.83 -4.65 -10.55
N ASN A 81 21.56 -4.22 -10.63
CA ASN A 81 20.43 -5.01 -10.16
C ASN A 81 19.17 -4.74 -10.98
N ILE A 82 18.13 -5.54 -10.73
CA ILE A 82 16.79 -5.30 -11.27
C ILE A 82 16.06 -4.36 -10.31
N GLU A 83 15.61 -3.23 -10.82
CA GLU A 83 14.80 -2.27 -10.08
C GLU A 83 13.34 -2.74 -9.99
N HIS A 84 12.68 -2.42 -8.88
CA HIS A 84 11.31 -2.86 -8.65
C HIS A 84 10.27 -1.94 -9.30
N VAL A 85 9.07 -2.49 -9.51
CA VAL A 85 7.93 -1.76 -10.08
C VAL A 85 7.56 -0.56 -9.23
N MET A 86 7.52 -0.73 -7.90
CA MET A 86 7.18 0.32 -6.94
C MET A 86 8.35 1.21 -6.52
N SER A 87 9.41 1.29 -7.33
CA SER A 87 10.55 2.19 -7.08
C SER A 87 10.18 3.67 -7.13
N GLN A 88 9.01 3.99 -7.67
CA GLN A 88 8.41 5.33 -7.71
C GLN A 88 6.94 5.23 -7.27
N ASN A 89 6.36 6.34 -6.81
CA ASN A 89 4.96 6.40 -6.38
C ASN A 89 3.93 6.37 -7.54
N HIS A 90 4.27 5.70 -8.65
CA HIS A 90 3.45 5.54 -9.84
C HIS A 90 3.93 4.35 -10.68
N LEU A 91 3.03 3.72 -11.43
CA LEU A 91 3.41 2.67 -12.39
C LEU A 91 3.95 3.31 -13.67
N ASN A 92 5.23 3.10 -13.96
CA ASN A 92 5.89 3.65 -15.14
C ASN A 92 6.07 2.62 -16.24
N PRO A 93 5.36 2.73 -17.37
CA PRO A 93 5.64 1.92 -18.55
C PRO A 93 7.08 2.13 -19.01
N VAL A 94 7.77 1.04 -19.31
CA VAL A 94 9.15 1.06 -19.78
C VAL A 94 9.24 0.42 -21.15
N TRP A 95 10.07 1.01 -22.03
CA TRP A 95 10.28 0.47 -23.39
C TRP A 95 11.05 -0.84 -23.40
N SER A 96 11.92 -1.04 -22.40
CA SER A 96 12.75 -2.23 -22.26
C SER A 96 12.74 -2.62 -20.79
N TYR A 97 11.98 -3.67 -20.46
CA TYR A 97 11.94 -4.25 -19.13
C TYR A 97 12.96 -5.38 -19.01
N VAL A 98 13.37 -5.66 -17.78
CA VAL A 98 14.23 -6.80 -17.46
C VAL A 98 13.39 -7.92 -16.88
N GLU A 99 13.53 -9.11 -17.46
CA GLU A 99 12.97 -10.34 -16.87
C GLU A 99 14.08 -11.08 -16.13
N GLY A 100 14.00 -11.10 -14.80
CA GLY A 100 14.93 -11.86 -13.97
C GLY A 100 14.55 -13.33 -13.87
N ASN A 101 15.55 -14.21 -13.72
CA ASN A 101 15.34 -15.65 -13.56
C ASN A 101 14.84 -15.96 -12.12
N PRO A 102 13.62 -16.53 -11.95
CA PRO A 102 13.04 -16.87 -10.65
C PRO A 102 13.82 -17.87 -9.80
N ILE A 103 14.74 -18.61 -10.42
CA ILE A 103 15.62 -19.62 -9.80
C ILE A 103 17.09 -19.37 -10.15
N GLY A 104 17.43 -18.13 -10.45
CA GLY A 104 18.76 -17.73 -10.92
C GLY A 104 19.76 -17.39 -9.82
N GLY A 105 19.36 -17.45 -8.54
CA GLY A 105 20.21 -17.08 -7.40
C GLY A 105 20.52 -15.58 -7.33
N TRP A 106 19.67 -14.73 -7.90
CA TRP A 106 19.95 -13.29 -8.03
C TRP A 106 18.71 -12.40 -7.81
N THR A 107 18.73 -11.12 -8.19
CA THR A 107 17.76 -10.08 -7.75
C THR A 107 16.27 -10.46 -7.81
N ALA A 108 15.83 -11.22 -8.82
CA ALA A 108 14.43 -11.66 -8.97
C ALA A 108 14.21 -13.15 -8.66
N ASP A 109 15.17 -13.78 -7.97
CA ASP A 109 15.07 -15.15 -7.49
C ASP A 109 14.15 -15.25 -6.28
N TRP A 110 13.39 -16.33 -6.18
CA TRP A 110 12.43 -16.53 -5.09
C TRP A 110 13.09 -16.57 -3.71
N GLU A 111 14.21 -17.29 -3.56
CA GLU A 111 14.93 -17.40 -2.29
C GLU A 111 15.50 -16.03 -1.88
N VAL A 112 16.09 -15.32 -2.84
CA VAL A 112 16.60 -13.96 -2.61
C VAL A 112 15.49 -13.02 -2.15
N VAL A 113 14.36 -12.98 -2.88
CA VAL A 113 13.26 -12.05 -2.58
C VAL A 113 12.56 -12.39 -1.26
N SER A 114 12.36 -13.67 -0.97
CA SER A 114 11.69 -14.13 0.25
C SER A 114 12.54 -13.98 1.51
N SER A 115 13.88 -14.00 1.38
CA SER A 115 14.81 -13.82 2.51
C SER A 115 14.65 -12.50 3.28
N PHE A 116 14.07 -11.47 2.63
CA PHE A 116 13.80 -10.18 3.26
C PHE A 116 12.74 -10.25 4.36
N ILE A 117 11.75 -11.15 4.23
CA ILE A 117 10.64 -11.23 5.19
C ILE A 117 11.14 -11.67 6.58
N PRO A 118 11.89 -12.79 6.73
CA PRO A 118 12.51 -13.13 8.01
C PRO A 118 13.40 -12.04 8.58
N ALA A 119 14.22 -11.39 7.74
CA ALA A 119 15.12 -10.31 8.20
C ALA A 119 14.35 -9.11 8.78
N VAL A 120 13.23 -8.73 8.15
CA VAL A 120 12.33 -7.69 8.67
C VAL A 120 11.70 -8.13 9.99
N LEU A 121 11.19 -9.36 10.06
CA LEU A 121 10.57 -9.89 11.28
C LEU A 121 11.55 -9.92 12.46
N GLU A 122 12.78 -10.40 12.25
CA GLU A 122 13.80 -10.43 13.30
C GLU A 122 14.11 -9.02 13.81
N ARG A 123 14.22 -8.04 12.91
CA ARG A 123 14.44 -6.64 13.28
C ARG A 123 13.26 -6.05 14.05
N ARG A 124 12.01 -6.38 13.65
CA ARG A 124 10.80 -5.88 14.31
C ARG A 124 10.57 -6.54 15.66
N ALA A 125 10.86 -7.83 15.79
CA ALA A 125 10.79 -8.55 17.06
C ALA A 125 11.70 -7.92 18.13
N LYS A 126 12.91 -7.47 17.75
CA LYS A 126 13.83 -6.75 18.64
C LYS A 126 13.33 -5.38 19.09
N ALA A 127 12.43 -4.76 18.32
CA ALA A 127 11.84 -3.46 18.62
C ALA A 127 10.42 -3.55 19.18
N ALA A 128 9.89 -4.77 19.37
CA ALA A 128 8.53 -4.98 19.85
C ALA A 128 8.38 -4.44 21.28
N SER A 129 7.39 -3.58 21.47
CA SER A 129 7.03 -3.05 22.78
C SER A 129 6.18 -4.08 23.53
N SER A 130 6.29 -4.13 24.86
CA SER A 130 5.36 -4.88 25.71
C SER A 130 4.03 -4.14 25.96
N LYS A 131 3.93 -2.88 25.53
CA LYS A 131 2.68 -2.11 25.61
C LYS A 131 1.65 -2.72 24.66
N PRO A 132 0.36 -2.74 25.05
CA PRO A 132 -0.71 -3.19 24.16
C PRO A 132 -0.74 -2.33 22.90
N VAL A 133 -0.87 -2.98 21.75
CA VAL A 133 -1.04 -2.34 20.45
C VAL A 133 -2.37 -2.82 19.88
N HIS A 134 -3.19 -1.87 19.45
CA HIS A 134 -4.47 -2.14 18.80
C HIS A 134 -4.35 -1.75 17.34
N VAL A 135 -4.58 -2.72 16.45
CA VAL A 135 -4.52 -2.53 14.99
C VAL A 135 -5.91 -2.78 14.44
N HIS A 136 -6.42 -1.82 13.68
CA HIS A 136 -7.76 -1.87 13.13
C HIS A 136 -7.76 -1.51 11.65
N ASN A 137 -8.69 -2.13 10.92
CA ASN A 137 -9.03 -1.73 9.56
C ASN A 137 -10.33 -0.92 9.64
N TRP A 138 -10.19 0.38 9.84
CA TRP A 138 -11.29 1.33 9.95
C TRP A 138 -11.17 2.42 8.89
N SER A 139 -12.29 3.03 8.55
CA SER A 139 -12.29 4.24 7.73
C SER A 139 -11.96 5.44 8.61
N ALA A 140 -11.11 6.35 8.13
CA ALA A 140 -10.91 7.63 8.81
C ALA A 140 -12.18 8.51 8.81
N PHE A 141 -13.19 8.16 8.02
CA PHE A 141 -14.48 8.85 7.98
C PHE A 141 -15.48 8.40 9.04
N ASP A 142 -15.16 7.34 9.80
CA ASP A 142 -15.99 6.77 10.85
C ASP A 142 -15.08 6.00 11.82
N ILE A 143 -14.59 6.69 12.85
CA ILE A 143 -13.65 6.11 13.83
C ILE A 143 -14.48 5.58 15.00
N PRO A 144 -14.57 4.25 15.22
CA PRO A 144 -15.44 3.66 16.25
C PRO A 144 -14.81 3.74 17.65
N LEU A 145 -14.47 4.95 18.06
CA LEU A 145 -13.96 5.31 19.38
C LEU A 145 -14.85 6.42 19.97
N GLU A 146 -14.91 6.46 21.30
CA GLU A 146 -15.65 7.48 22.02
C GLU A 146 -15.08 8.87 21.75
N GLU A 147 -15.93 9.90 21.87
CA GLU A 147 -15.46 11.28 21.86
C GLU A 147 -14.48 11.54 23.00
N ASN A 148 -13.52 12.46 22.81
CA ASN A 148 -12.55 12.83 23.84
C ASN A 148 -11.88 11.61 24.50
N SER A 149 -11.32 10.70 23.70
CA SER A 149 -10.72 9.44 24.17
C SER A 149 -9.25 9.26 23.77
N ILE A 150 -8.72 10.14 22.92
CA ILE A 150 -7.36 10.07 22.39
C ILE A 150 -6.56 11.32 22.78
N ASP A 151 -5.37 11.11 23.35
CA ASP A 151 -4.44 12.19 23.73
C ASP A 151 -3.74 12.83 22.53
N CYS A 152 -3.37 12.02 21.55
CA CYS A 152 -2.54 12.44 20.43
C CYS A 152 -2.79 11.59 19.19
N VAL A 153 -2.87 12.27 18.05
CA VAL A 153 -2.99 11.65 16.72
C VAL A 153 -1.82 12.11 15.87
N HIS A 154 -1.09 11.15 15.29
CA HIS A 154 -0.02 11.42 14.33
C HIS A 154 -0.38 10.79 13.00
N ILE A 155 -0.50 11.61 11.95
CA ILE A 155 -0.95 11.17 10.62
C ILE A 155 -0.08 11.71 9.50
N ASP A 156 -0.09 10.93 8.42
CA ASP A 156 0.48 11.27 7.12
C ASP A 156 -0.63 11.06 6.05
N PRO A 157 -1.50 12.08 5.83
CA PRO A 157 -2.67 11.92 4.99
C PRO A 157 -2.30 11.84 3.50
N PRO A 158 -3.20 11.33 2.63
CA PRO A 158 -2.95 11.28 1.19
C PRO A 158 -2.62 12.66 0.58
N TYR A 159 -1.59 12.70 -0.28
CA TYR A 159 -1.01 13.93 -0.82
C TYR A 159 -1.74 14.45 -2.07
N TYR A 160 -3.00 14.83 -1.92
CA TYR A 160 -3.79 15.46 -2.98
C TYR A 160 -3.85 14.62 -4.26
N ASP A 161 -3.20 15.01 -5.36
CA ASP A 161 -3.12 14.27 -6.63
C ASP A 161 -1.76 13.59 -6.87
N SER A 162 -0.91 13.48 -5.85
CA SER A 162 0.48 13.03 -6.03
C SER A 162 0.60 11.51 -6.18
N VAL A 163 -0.27 10.73 -5.55
CA VAL A 163 -0.16 9.26 -5.49
C VAL A 163 -1.54 8.61 -5.59
N PRO A 164 -1.78 7.70 -6.55
CA PRO A 164 -3.02 6.93 -6.66
C PRO A 164 -2.92 5.62 -5.84
N TYR A 165 -3.00 5.72 -4.51
CA TYR A 165 -2.75 4.61 -3.57
C TYR A 165 -3.62 3.38 -3.83
N ALA A 166 -4.91 3.57 -4.10
CA ALA A 166 -5.86 2.48 -4.30
C ALA A 166 -5.59 1.72 -5.62
N ASP A 167 -5.04 2.39 -6.63
CA ASP A 167 -4.65 1.75 -7.88
C ASP A 167 -3.29 1.04 -7.76
N LEU A 168 -2.33 1.65 -7.07
CA LEU A 168 -1.05 1.00 -6.77
C LEU A 168 -1.23 -0.25 -5.91
N SER A 169 -2.12 -0.19 -4.93
CA SER A 169 -2.47 -1.33 -4.08
C SER A 169 -3.05 -2.49 -4.88
N ASP A 170 -3.84 -2.21 -5.93
CA ASP A 170 -4.45 -3.24 -6.75
C ASP A 170 -3.44 -4.12 -7.51
N PHE A 171 -2.26 -3.57 -7.85
CA PHE A 171 -1.16 -4.34 -8.41
C PHE A 171 -0.82 -5.56 -7.53
N PHE A 172 -0.92 -5.40 -6.20
CA PHE A 172 -0.69 -6.46 -5.22
C PHE A 172 -1.96 -7.22 -4.84
N ILE A 173 -3.09 -6.52 -4.65
CA ILE A 173 -4.36 -7.13 -4.18
C ILE A 173 -4.80 -8.27 -5.08
N VAL A 174 -4.59 -8.19 -6.39
CA VAL A 174 -4.91 -9.29 -7.30
C VAL A 174 -4.15 -10.58 -6.98
N TRP A 175 -2.89 -10.49 -6.53
CA TRP A 175 -2.08 -11.65 -6.13
C TRP A 175 -2.43 -12.11 -4.72
N LEU A 176 -2.55 -11.18 -3.77
CA LEU A 176 -2.92 -11.46 -2.38
C LEU A 176 -4.27 -12.19 -2.32
N LYS A 177 -5.26 -11.74 -3.09
CA LYS A 177 -6.57 -12.39 -3.19
C LYS A 177 -6.48 -13.86 -3.65
N ARG A 178 -5.53 -14.21 -4.51
CA ARG A 178 -5.38 -15.61 -4.97
C ARG A 178 -4.79 -16.53 -3.91
N LEU A 179 -4.18 -15.97 -2.86
CA LEU A 179 -3.54 -16.71 -1.77
C LEU A 179 -4.38 -16.70 -0.49
N LEU A 180 -4.98 -15.56 -0.16
CA LEU A 180 -5.54 -15.26 1.17
C LEU A 180 -7.07 -15.10 1.20
N PHE A 181 -7.77 -15.18 0.05
CA PHE A 181 -9.21 -14.90 0.01
C PHE A 181 -10.04 -15.83 0.89
N ASP A 182 -9.68 -17.11 1.00
CA ASP A 182 -10.49 -18.02 1.80
C ASP A 182 -10.34 -17.76 3.32
N ASP A 183 -9.28 -17.08 3.76
CA ASP A 183 -9.06 -16.68 5.16
C ASP A 183 -9.62 -15.28 5.44
N TYR A 184 -9.53 -14.37 4.47
CA TYR A 184 -9.92 -12.96 4.61
C TYR A 184 -10.87 -12.50 3.47
N PRO A 185 -12.05 -13.15 3.33
CA PRO A 185 -12.93 -12.91 2.18
C PRO A 185 -13.47 -11.48 2.14
N GLU A 186 -13.84 -10.90 3.29
CA GLU A 186 -14.37 -9.53 3.36
C GLU A 186 -13.31 -8.48 3.01
N MET A 187 -12.08 -8.61 3.52
CA MET A 187 -10.97 -7.69 3.20
C MET A 187 -10.56 -7.76 1.73
N LEU A 188 -10.63 -8.95 1.12
CA LEU A 188 -10.18 -9.21 -0.25
C LEU A 188 -11.37 -9.30 -1.23
N LYS A 189 -12.54 -8.79 -0.82
CA LYS A 189 -13.77 -8.75 -1.61
C LYS A 189 -13.72 -7.66 -2.67
N GLY A 190 -12.99 -7.95 -3.74
CA GLY A 190 -12.90 -7.05 -4.90
C GLY A 190 -11.51 -6.45 -5.02
N LEU A 191 -11.47 -5.15 -5.30
CA LEU A 191 -10.27 -4.33 -5.37
C LEU A 191 -10.29 -3.29 -4.24
N SER A 192 -9.21 -2.53 -4.10
CA SER A 192 -9.14 -1.42 -3.13
C SER A 192 -10.26 -0.40 -3.38
N PRO A 193 -10.78 0.29 -2.36
CA PRO A 193 -11.84 1.29 -2.53
C PRO A 193 -11.29 2.56 -3.19
N LYS A 194 -11.90 3.01 -4.31
CA LYS A 194 -11.50 4.21 -5.07
C LYS A 194 -12.35 5.43 -4.72
N GLU A 195 -13.64 5.20 -4.46
CA GLU A 195 -14.58 6.26 -4.13
C GLU A 195 -14.21 6.93 -2.81
N ASP A 196 -13.87 6.13 -1.79
CA ASP A 196 -13.52 6.61 -0.45
C ASP A 196 -12.04 7.03 -0.31
N GLU A 197 -11.24 6.93 -1.37
CA GLU A 197 -9.85 7.36 -1.35
C GLU A 197 -9.73 8.88 -1.27
N CYS A 198 -9.12 9.44 -0.23
CA CYS A 198 -9.03 10.89 -0.03
C CYS A 198 -7.97 11.57 -0.92
N ILE A 199 -8.10 11.43 -2.24
CA ILE A 199 -7.23 12.05 -3.25
C ILE A 199 -8.04 12.91 -4.23
N ARG A 200 -7.35 13.81 -4.92
CA ARG A 200 -7.84 14.41 -6.15
C ARG A 200 -7.48 13.51 -7.32
N ASP A 201 -8.44 13.24 -8.19
CA ASP A 201 -8.27 12.40 -9.37
C ASP A 201 -9.11 12.94 -10.54
N GLU A 202 -8.46 13.64 -11.46
CA GLU A 202 -9.12 14.20 -12.65
C GLU A 202 -9.73 13.13 -13.56
N VAL A 203 -9.10 11.94 -13.65
CA VAL A 203 -9.55 10.86 -14.54
C VAL A 203 -10.87 10.27 -14.04
N ARG A 204 -11.03 10.21 -12.72
CA ARG A 204 -12.27 9.77 -12.05
C ARG A 204 -13.24 10.92 -11.76
N GLY A 205 -12.88 12.15 -12.11
CA GLY A 205 -13.70 13.33 -11.85
C GLY A 205 -13.73 13.78 -10.39
N LYS A 206 -12.82 13.29 -9.54
CA LYS A 206 -12.65 13.74 -8.15
C LYS A 206 -11.89 15.05 -8.13
N THR A 207 -12.62 16.10 -7.81
CA THR A 207 -12.18 17.49 -7.85
C THR A 207 -11.42 17.89 -6.58
N THR A 208 -10.92 19.12 -6.56
CA THR A 208 -10.35 19.74 -5.35
C THR A 208 -11.38 19.80 -4.22
N THR A 209 -12.63 20.13 -4.52
CA THR A 209 -13.71 20.17 -3.53
C THR A 209 -13.96 18.81 -2.91
N ASP A 210 -13.94 17.74 -3.71
CA ASP A 210 -14.11 16.37 -3.20
C ASP A 210 -12.98 16.01 -2.23
N TYR A 211 -11.73 16.34 -2.57
CA TYR A 211 -10.60 16.16 -1.67
C TYR A 211 -10.78 16.95 -0.37
N GLU A 212 -11.14 18.23 -0.45
CA GLU A 212 -11.31 19.08 0.73
C GLU A 212 -12.43 18.56 1.66
N ASP A 213 -13.55 18.12 1.08
CA ASP A 213 -14.71 17.61 1.80
C ASP A 213 -14.39 16.27 2.49
N MET A 214 -13.74 15.35 1.78
CA MET A 214 -13.30 14.07 2.33
C MET A 214 -12.26 14.26 3.44
N MET A 215 -11.28 15.13 3.21
CA MET A 215 -10.25 15.44 4.21
C MET A 215 -10.85 16.12 5.44
N ALA A 216 -11.76 17.07 5.26
CA ALA A 216 -12.46 17.74 6.36
C ALA A 216 -13.33 16.75 7.16
N LYS A 217 -13.94 15.76 6.48
CA LYS A 217 -14.68 14.69 7.15
C LYS A 217 -13.77 13.82 8.01
N ALA A 218 -12.64 13.37 7.46
CA ALA A 218 -11.67 12.56 8.20
C ALA A 218 -11.07 13.32 9.40
N LEU A 219 -10.66 14.56 9.19
CA LEU A 219 -10.14 15.43 10.24
C LEU A 219 -11.22 15.75 11.28
N GLY A 220 -12.49 15.90 10.89
CA GLY A 220 -13.60 16.08 11.82
C GLY A 220 -13.78 14.90 12.77
N GLU A 221 -13.67 13.67 12.26
CA GLU A 221 -13.70 12.46 13.11
C GLU A 221 -12.48 12.37 14.03
N ILE A 222 -11.29 12.75 13.54
CA ILE A 222 -10.09 12.85 14.36
C ILE A 222 -10.27 13.88 15.48
N HIS A 223 -10.83 15.05 15.17
CA HIS A 223 -11.15 16.07 16.16
C HIS A 223 -12.16 15.56 17.20
N ARG A 224 -13.17 14.79 16.79
CA ARG A 224 -14.19 14.24 17.71
C ARG A 224 -13.56 13.32 18.75
N VAL A 225 -12.63 12.45 18.34
CA VAL A 225 -12.01 11.47 19.25
C VAL A 225 -10.87 12.04 20.07
N LEU A 226 -10.24 13.13 19.63
CA LEU A 226 -9.23 13.84 20.41
C LEU A 226 -9.84 14.52 21.63
N HIS A 227 -9.08 14.58 22.73
CA HIS A 227 -9.39 15.47 23.85
C HIS A 227 -9.36 16.94 23.43
N ASP A 228 -10.04 17.82 24.20
CA ASP A 228 -10.04 19.27 23.98
C ASP A 228 -8.62 19.89 23.93
N ASP A 229 -7.66 19.32 24.68
CA ASP A 229 -6.23 19.68 24.69
C ASP A 229 -5.34 18.67 23.93
N GLY A 230 -5.96 17.78 23.17
CA GLY A 230 -5.30 16.74 22.38
C GLY A 230 -4.53 17.30 21.19
N ILE A 231 -3.46 16.60 20.80
CA ILE A 231 -2.53 17.07 19.77
C ILE A 231 -2.73 16.30 18.47
N LEU A 232 -2.93 17.02 17.36
CA LEU A 232 -2.79 16.50 16.01
C LEU A 232 -1.41 16.87 15.45
N CYS A 233 -0.56 15.85 15.20
CA CYS A 233 0.66 15.98 14.42
C CYS A 233 0.42 15.48 12.99
N LEU A 234 0.53 16.38 12.01
CA LEU A 234 0.27 16.07 10.60
C LEU A 234 1.54 16.33 9.78
N VAL A 235 1.98 15.32 9.04
CA VAL A 235 3.07 15.44 8.07
C VAL A 235 2.48 15.57 6.67
N PHE A 236 2.90 16.59 5.92
CA PHE A 236 2.44 16.78 4.54
C PHE A 236 3.56 17.32 3.68
N ALA A 237 3.68 16.78 2.46
CA ALA A 237 4.64 17.22 1.48
C ALA A 237 3.94 17.42 0.13
N SER A 238 4.03 18.63 -0.42
CA SER A 238 3.58 18.90 -1.79
C SER A 238 4.34 20.06 -2.41
N LYS A 239 4.62 19.94 -3.71
CA LYS A 239 5.13 21.04 -4.55
C LYS A 239 4.01 21.98 -5.02
N SER A 240 2.74 21.60 -4.83
CA SER A 240 1.57 22.34 -5.30
C SER A 240 1.01 23.23 -4.18
N TRP A 241 0.98 24.54 -4.41
CA TRP A 241 0.34 25.47 -3.47
C TRP A 241 -1.16 25.19 -3.30
N LYS A 242 -1.83 24.66 -4.34
CA LYS A 242 -3.25 24.27 -4.28
C LYS A 242 -3.48 23.09 -3.33
N ALA A 243 -2.54 22.15 -3.28
CA ALA A 243 -2.62 21.03 -2.35
C ALA A 243 -2.50 21.50 -0.90
N TRP A 244 -1.60 22.47 -0.65
CA TRP A 244 -1.47 23.12 0.66
C TRP A 244 -2.72 23.91 1.04
N GLU A 245 -3.26 24.71 0.12
CA GLU A 245 -4.50 25.46 0.33
C GLU A 245 -5.67 24.52 0.69
N ALA A 246 -5.84 23.44 -0.09
CA ALA A 246 -6.89 22.46 0.15
C ALA A 246 -6.75 21.79 1.54
N LEU A 247 -5.55 21.37 1.92
CA LEU A 247 -5.30 20.80 3.24
C LEU A 247 -5.58 21.79 4.38
N LEU A 248 -5.09 23.02 4.27
CA LEU A 248 -5.29 24.07 5.28
C LEU A 248 -6.77 24.43 5.41
N SER A 249 -7.49 24.51 4.28
CA SER A 249 -8.94 24.68 4.24
C SER A 249 -9.63 23.56 5.02
N SER A 250 -9.29 22.30 4.77
CA SER A 250 -9.85 21.17 5.50
C SER A 250 -9.56 21.20 6.99
N LEU A 251 -8.34 21.55 7.42
CA LEU A 251 -8.00 21.69 8.85
C LEU A 251 -8.88 22.72 9.56
N VAL A 252 -9.03 23.91 8.96
CA VAL A 252 -9.87 24.98 9.52
C VAL A 252 -11.34 24.55 9.57
N ARG A 253 -11.83 23.90 8.51
CA ARG A 253 -13.21 23.38 8.44
C ARG A 253 -13.51 22.29 9.48
N SER A 254 -12.48 21.60 9.96
CA SER A 254 -12.57 20.55 10.99
C SER A 254 -12.29 21.06 12.41
N ASN A 255 -12.32 22.38 12.62
CA ASN A 255 -12.12 23.05 13.90
C ASN A 255 -10.71 22.92 14.50
N PHE A 256 -9.70 22.54 13.72
CA PHE A 256 -8.31 22.58 14.20
C PHE A 256 -7.74 23.99 14.19
N THR A 257 -6.94 24.30 15.21
CA THR A 257 -6.11 25.51 15.25
C THR A 257 -4.66 25.12 15.02
N ILE A 258 -3.99 25.76 14.05
CA ILE A 258 -2.58 25.48 13.74
C ILE A 258 -1.72 26.31 14.70
N GLU A 259 -1.06 25.64 15.65
CA GLU A 259 -0.18 26.31 16.61
C GLU A 259 1.25 26.49 16.09
N THR A 260 1.80 25.49 15.38
CA THR A 260 3.17 25.51 14.89
C THR A 260 3.29 24.71 13.60
N SER A 261 4.18 25.17 12.71
CA SER A 261 4.63 24.42 11.55
C SER A 261 6.15 24.32 11.55
N TRP A 262 6.66 23.12 11.29
CA TRP A 262 8.09 22.88 11.15
C TRP A 262 8.40 22.54 9.69
N PRO A 263 9.12 23.41 8.96
CA PRO A 263 9.53 23.08 7.61
C PRO A 263 10.57 21.96 7.67
N ILE A 264 10.29 20.86 6.98
CA ILE A 264 11.26 19.78 6.77
C ILE A 264 11.65 19.82 5.30
N GLN A 265 12.93 19.96 5.02
CA GLN A 265 13.45 19.77 3.67
C GLN A 265 13.71 18.27 3.48
N THR A 266 12.77 17.62 2.79
CA THR A 266 12.91 16.24 2.34
C THR A 266 13.13 16.26 0.82
N GLU A 267 14.25 15.67 0.36
CA GLU A 267 14.64 15.44 -1.04
C GLU A 267 14.69 16.65 -2.00
#